data_AF-A0A2M7FPQ5-F1
#
_entry.id   AF-A0A2M7FPQ5-F1
#
_cell.length_a   1.000
_cell.length_b   1.000
_cell.length_c   1.000
_cell.angle_alpha   90.00
_cell.angle_beta   90.00
_cell.angle_gamma   90.00
#
_symmetry.space_group_name_H-M   'P 1'
#
loop_
_entity.id
_entity.type
_entity.pdbx_description
1 polymer ?
#
loop_
_entity_poly.entity_id
_entity_poly.type
_entity_poly.pdbx_seq_one_letter_code
_entity_poly.pdbx_strand_id
1 'polypeptide(L)' 'MTKLRKNDYQELRKAGIAAIDAKILELLVEHDKTMMLKMKNELKNPRALAVIRLAIAKLKTIKTELKEVL' A
#
# COMPACT_ATOMS: atom_id res chain seq x y z
N MET A 1 -7.08 -3.05 8.92
CA MET A 1 -5.74 -2.54 8.60
C MET A 1 -5.01 -3.59 7.80
N THR A 2 -4.98 -3.41 6.48
CA THR A 2 -4.59 -4.50 5.58
C THR A 2 -3.08 -4.54 5.45
N LYS A 3 -2.41 -5.36 6.26
CA LYS A 3 -0.99 -5.61 6.11
C LYS A 3 -0.77 -6.55 4.93
N LEU A 4 -0.17 -6.04 3.85
CA LEU A 4 0.24 -6.88 2.73
C LEU A 4 1.37 -7.84 3.14
N ARG A 5 1.15 -9.13 2.91
CA ARG A 5 2.11 -10.23 3.08
C ARG A 5 2.96 -10.38 1.82
N LYS A 6 4.03 -11.17 1.93
CA LYS A 6 4.96 -11.44 0.80
C LYS A 6 4.23 -11.98 -0.43
N ASN A 7 3.25 -12.87 -0.24
CA ASN A 7 2.49 -13.46 -1.34
C ASN A 7 1.64 -12.42 -2.07
N ASP A 8 1.01 -11.49 -1.36
CA ASP A 8 0.19 -10.43 -1.95
C ASP A 8 1.01 -9.58 -2.94
N TYR A 9 2.27 -9.27 -2.62
CA TYR A 9 3.15 -8.54 -3.55
C TYR A 9 3.50 -9.36 -4.79
N GLN A 10 3.67 -10.68 -4.67
CA GLN A 10 3.95 -11.56 -5.80
C GLN A 10 2.73 -11.70 -6.72
N GLU A 11 1.54 -11.80 -6.15
CA GLU A 11 0.28 -11.83 -6.90
C GLU A 11 0.05 -10.52 -7.66
N LEU A 12 0.25 -9.38 -6.99
CA LEU A 12 0.16 -8.06 -7.64
C LEU A 12 1.20 -7.89 -8.76
N ARG A 13 2.42 -8.40 -8.57
CA ARG A 13 3.45 -8.40 -9.61
C ARG A 13 3.02 -9.21 -10.84
N LYS A 14 2.42 -10.39 -10.64
CA LYS A 14 1.89 -11.24 -11.73
C LYS A 14 0.69 -10.59 -12.44
N ALA A 15 -0.16 -9.88 -11.69
CA ALA A 15 -1.33 -9.19 -12.22
C ALA A 15 -0.97 -7.91 -13.02
N GLY A 16 0.26 -7.41 -12.88
CA GLY A 16 0.80 -6.33 -13.71
C GLY A 16 0.59 -4.92 -13.16
N ILE A 17 1.03 -3.93 -13.94
CA ILE A 17 1.12 -2.52 -13.51
C ILE A 17 -0.25 -1.95 -13.11
N ALA A 18 -1.32 -2.26 -13.85
CA ALA A 18 -2.66 -1.76 -13.54
C ALA A 18 -3.18 -2.24 -12.18
N ALA A 19 -2.91 -3.51 -11.83
CA ALA A 19 -3.28 -4.07 -10.53
C ALA A 19 -2.50 -3.42 -9.39
N ILE A 20 -1.21 -3.12 -9.62
CA ILE A 20 -0.38 -2.39 -8.65
C ILE A 20 -0.90 -0.97 -8.43
N ASP A 21 -1.29 -0.27 -9.51
CA ASP A 21 -1.84 1.09 -9.42
C ASP A 21 -3.17 1.13 -8.67
N ALA A 22 -4.08 0.19 -8.97
CA ALA A 22 -5.30 0.02 -8.22
C ALA A 22 -5.02 -0.19 -6.72
N LYS A 23 -4.03 -1.05 -6.39
CA LYS A 23 -3.70 -1.32 -4.99
C LYS A 23 -3.07 -0.13 -4.27
N ILE A 24 -2.25 0.65 -4.96
CA ILE A 24 -1.69 1.90 -4.41
C ILE A 24 -2.81 2.89 -4.09
N LEU A 25 -3.79 3.05 -4.98
CA LEU A 25 -4.95 3.93 -4.75
C LEU A 25 -5.77 3.49 -3.54
N GLU A 26 -6.05 2.19 -3.40
CA GLU A 26 -6.73 1.65 -2.21
C GLU A 26 -5.98 1.98 -0.91
N LEU A 27 -4.66 1.80 -0.90
CA LEU A 27 -3.82 2.08 0.27
C LEU A 27 -3.74 3.57 0.60
N LEU A 28 -3.81 4.45 -0.40
CA LEU A 28 -3.89 5.91 -0.17
C LEU A 28 -5.20 6.27 0.53
N VAL A 29 -6.33 5.69 0.11
CA VAL A 29 -7.62 5.88 0.81
C VAL A 29 -7.56 5.34 2.24
N GLU A 30 -6.94 4.18 2.47
CA GLU A 30 -6.76 3.62 3.82
C GLU A 30 -5.83 4.50 4.67
N HIS A 31 -4.79 5.09 4.08
CA HIS A 31 -3.90 6.04 4.73
C HIS A 31 -4.67 7.26 5.23
N ASP A 32 -5.51 7.86 4.39
CA ASP A 32 -6.27 9.07 4.73
C ASP A 32 -7.30 8.79 5.82
N LYS A 33 -8.02 7.66 5.73
CA LYS A 33 -8.91 7.21 6.82
C LYS A 33 -8.15 7.04 8.14
N THR A 34 -6.95 6.46 8.08
CA THR A 34 -6.10 6.26 9.27
C THR A 34 -5.59 7.59 9.83
N MET A 35 -5.26 8.55 8.97
CA MET A 35 -4.89 9.91 9.36
C MET A 35 -6.04 10.63 10.05
N MET A 36 -7.26 10.51 9.54
CA MET A 36 -8.46 11.08 10.17
C MET A 36 -8.69 10.51 11.57
N LEU A 37 -8.54 9.19 11.76
CA LEU A 37 -8.60 8.57 13.09
C LEU A 37 -7.50 9.10 14.02
N LYS A 38 -6.29 9.33 13.50
CA LYS A 38 -5.20 9.93 14.28
C LYS A 38 -5.54 11.34 14.72
N MET A 39 -6.05 12.18 13.82
CA MET A 39 -6.44 13.56 14.12
C MET A 39 -7.55 13.65 15.16
N LYS A 40 -8.45 12.66 15.19
CA LYS A 40 -9.51 12.55 16.19
C LYS A 40 -9.06 11.90 17.51
N ASN A 41 -7.78 11.51 17.65
CA ASN A 41 -7.28 10.70 18.77
C ASN A 41 -7.99 9.34 18.94
N GLU A 42 -8.61 8.82 17.87
CA GLU A 42 -9.33 7.53 17.84
C GLU A 42 -8.45 6.40 17.28
N LEU A 43 -7.20 6.70 16.89
CA LEU A 43 -6.31 5.71 16.31
C LEU A 43 -5.79 4.73 17.36
N LYS A 44 -6.38 3.52 17.37
CA LYS A 44 -5.99 2.44 18.29
C LYS A 44 -4.59 1.87 18.05
N ASN A 45 -4.09 1.94 16.81
CA ASN A 45 -2.76 1.42 16.47
C ASN A 45 -1.89 2.52 15.85
N PRO A 46 -0.88 3.07 16.57
CA PRO A 46 -0.04 4.15 16.05
C PRO A 46 0.86 3.71 14.89
N ARG A 47 1.18 2.41 14.76
CA ARG A 47 2.04 1.88 13.68
C ARG A 47 1.32 1.78 12.34
N ALA A 48 0.01 1.97 12.33
CA ALA A 48 -0.85 1.87 11.18
C ALA A 48 -0.37 2.62 9.94
N LEU A 49 -0.11 3.90 10.13
CA LEU A 49 0.32 4.81 9.08
C LEU A 49 1.66 4.36 8.50
N ALA A 50 2.59 3.93 9.35
CA ALA A 50 3.89 3.44 8.91
C ALA A 50 3.76 2.17 8.07
N VAL A 51 2.88 1.23 8.45
CA VAL A 51 2.63 0.00 7.70
C VAL A 51 2.05 0.30 6.31
N ILE A 52 1.08 1.20 6.22
CA ILE A 52 0.46 1.59 4.95
C ILE A 52 1.48 2.31 4.05
N ARG A 53 2.27 3.25 4.60
CA ARG A 53 3.33 3.95 3.85
C ARG A 53 4.38 2.99 3.30
N LEU A 54 4.82 2.01 4.10
CA LEU A 54 5.78 1.00 3.67
C LEU A 54 5.22 0.11 2.55
N ALA A 55 3.94 -0.26 2.64
CA ALA A 55 3.28 -1.03 1.60
C ALA A 55 3.22 -0.26 0.26
N ILE A 56 2.83 1.01 0.29
CA ILE A 56 2.81 1.89 -0.89
C ILE A 56 4.21 2.02 -1.49
N ALA A 57 5.24 2.26 -0.66
CA ALA A 57 6.62 2.39 -1.13
C ALA A 57 7.10 1.12 -1.87
N LYS A 58 6.84 -0.06 -1.29
CA LYS A 58 7.18 -1.34 -1.93
C LYS A 58 6.47 -1.54 -3.26
N LEU A 59 5.18 -1.21 -3.34
CA LEU A 59 4.43 -1.31 -4.59
C LEU A 59 4.95 -0.35 -5.66
N LYS A 60 5.36 0.86 -5.29
CA LYS A 60 6.03 1.80 -6.20
C LYS A 60 7.35 1.24 -6.73
N THR A 61 8.16 0.61 -5.88
CA THR A 61 9.39 -0.08 -6.30
C THR A 61 9.09 -1.18 -7.31
N ILE A 62 8.14 -2.07 -7.01
CA ILE A 62 7.75 -3.16 -7.92
C ILE A 62 7.23 -2.61 -9.25
N LYS A 63 6.46 -1.51 -9.21
CA LYS A 63 5.99 -0.83 -10.42
C LYS A 63 7.15 -0.34 -11.28
N THR A 64 8.16 0.28 -10.69
CA THR A 64 9.37 0.73 -11.41
C THR A 64 10.11 -0.45 -12.03
N GLU A 65 10.35 -1.52 -11.26
CA GLU A 65 11.00 -2.74 -11.75
C GLU A 65 10.24 -3.35 -12.96
N LEU A 66 8.91 -3.35 -12.93
CA LEU A 66 8.10 -3.86 -14.05
C LEU A 66 8.15 -2.96 -15.28
N LYS A 67 8.31 -1.65 -15.11
CA LYS A 67 8.46 -0.71 -16.23
C LYS A 67 9.82 -0.81 -16.91
N GLU A 68 10.86 -1.18 -16.18
CA GLU A 68 12.21 -1.35 -16.75
C GLU A 68 12.37 -2.67 -17.51
N VAL A 69 11.49 -3.65 -17.25
CA VAL A 69 11.49 -4.97 -17.91
C VAL A 69 10.63 -4.98 -19.19
N LEU A 70 9.70 -4.03 -19.36
CA LEU A 70 8.82 -3.88 -20.52
C LEU A 70 9.39 -2.90 -21.54
#